data_AF-A0A922ZIT8-F1
#
_entry.id   AF-A0A922ZIT8-F1
#
_cell.length_a   1.000
_cell.length_b   1.000
_cell.length_c   1.000
_cell.angle_alpha   90.00
_cell.angle_beta   90.00
_cell.angle_gamma   90.00
#
_symmetry.space_group_name_H-M   'P 1'
#
loop_
_entity.id
_entity.type
_entity.pdbx_description
1 polymer ?
#
loop_
_entity_poly.entity_id
_entity_poly.type
_entity_poly.pdbx_seq_one_letter_code
_entity_poly.pdbx_strand_id
1 'polypeptide(L)' 'MNITRQSGAGPKAAELIINKGAQVLLTGHVGDKAEDVLKKGNIKIVTGLNGNMKVNEALNLYLNSKLS' A
#
# COMPACT_ATOMS: atom_id res chain seq x y z
N MET A 1 13.11 25.51 18.07
CA MET A 1 12.11 24.48 17.70
C MET A 1 12.75 23.54 16.71
N ASN A 2 12.92 22.27 17.06
CA ASN A 2 13.37 21.25 16.11
C ASN A 2 12.16 20.35 15.83
N ILE A 3 11.32 20.74 14.87
CA ILE A 3 10.31 19.84 14.33
C ILE A 3 11.01 18.87 13.40
N THR A 4 11.66 17.85 13.96
CA THR A 4 12.03 16.67 13.18
C THR A 4 10.73 16.08 12.68
N ARG A 5 10.35 16.42 11.44
CA ARG A 5 9.46 15.59 10.65
C ARG A 5 10.20 14.27 10.47
N GLN A 6 10.11 13.39 11.46
CA GLN A 6 10.24 11.96 11.27
C GLN A 6 9.10 11.58 10.32
N SER A 7 9.25 11.90 9.03
CA SER A 7 8.44 11.31 7.97
C SER A 7 8.78 9.84 8.01
N GLY A 8 7.96 9.08 8.74
CA GLY A 8 8.13 7.65 8.93
C GLY A 8 8.21 6.93 7.58
N ALA A 9 8.80 5.75 7.58
CA ALA A 9 8.96 4.93 6.37
C ALA A 9 7.62 4.69 5.65
N GLY A 10 6.52 4.54 6.39
CA GLY A 10 5.18 4.34 5.83
C GLY A 10 4.71 5.46 4.90
N PRO A 11 4.54 6.71 5.38
CA PRO A 11 4.19 7.85 4.53
C PRO A 11 5.12 8.04 3.33
N LYS A 12 6.44 7.87 3.49
CA LYS A 12 7.39 7.97 2.37
C LYS A 12 7.19 6.88 1.31
N ALA A 13 6.93 5.64 1.74
CA ALA A 13 6.62 4.56 0.82
C ALA A 13 5.30 4.83 0.08
N ALA A 14 4.29 5.37 0.76
CA ALA A 14 3.03 5.78 0.15
C ALA A 14 3.23 6.86 -0.92
N GLU A 15 4.01 7.90 -0.62
CA GLU A 15 4.38 8.95 -1.60
C GLU A 15 5.09 8.35 -2.82
N LEU A 16 6.02 7.42 -2.63
CA LEU A 16 6.71 6.74 -3.73
C LEU A 16 5.73 5.95 -4.61
N ILE A 17 4.81 5.19 -4.02
CA ILE A 17 3.80 4.40 -4.73
C ILE A 17 2.91 5.32 -5.60
N ILE A 18 2.46 6.44 -5.03
CA ILE A 18 1.65 7.44 -5.74
C ILE A 18 2.44 8.05 -6.89
N ASN A 19 3.70 8.45 -6.64
CA ASN A 19 4.57 9.04 -7.66
C ASN A 19 4.90 8.07 -8.80
N LYS A 20 4.84 6.76 -8.55
CA LYS A 20 4.98 5.72 -9.58
C LYS A 20 3.69 5.47 -10.37
N GLY A 21 2.60 6.17 -10.07
CA GLY A 21 1.33 6.04 -10.76
C GLY A 21 0.61 4.72 -10.49
N ALA A 22 0.93 4.05 -9.38
CA ALA A 22 0.22 2.84 -9.00
C ALA A 22 -1.25 3.17 -8.70
N GLN A 23 -2.15 2.22 -8.95
CA GLN A 23 -3.58 2.35 -8.63
C GLN A 23 -4.01 1.44 -7.48
N VAL A 24 -3.20 0.42 -7.18
CA VAL A 24 -3.50 -0.63 -6.22
C VAL A 24 -2.24 -0.98 -5.45
N LEU A 25 -2.36 -1.09 -4.13
CA LEU A 25 -1.31 -1.61 -3.25
C LEU A 25 -1.80 -2.92 -2.61
N LEU A 26 -1.05 -4.00 -2.85
CA LEU A 26 -1.22 -5.29 -2.19
C LEU A 26 -0.25 -5.37 -1.00
N THR A 27 -0.75 -5.53 0.23
CA THR A 27 0.09 -5.61 1.44
C THR A 27 -0.50 -6.54 2.51
N GLY A 28 0.30 -6.93 3.49
CA GLY A 28 -0.18 -7.61 4.69
C GLY A 28 -0.90 -6.63 5.64
N HIS A 29 -0.16 -5.62 6.10
CA HIS A 29 -0.65 -4.57 6.99
C HIS A 29 -0.19 -3.19 6.50
N VAL A 30 -0.97 -2.16 6.85
CA VAL A 30 -0.65 -0.74 6.65
C VAL A 30 -1.01 0.00 7.93
N GLY A 31 -0.12 0.90 8.37
CA GLY A 31 -0.41 1.76 9.52
C GLY A 31 -1.13 3.04 9.11
N ASP A 32 -1.91 3.61 10.03
CA ASP A 32 -2.84 4.74 9.81
C ASP A 32 -2.24 5.89 9.00
N LYS A 33 -1.03 6.34 9.34
CA LYS A 33 -0.38 7.47 8.66
C LYS A 33 -0.05 7.18 7.18
N ALA A 34 0.31 5.94 6.86
CA ALA A 34 0.57 5.54 5.48
C ALA A 34 -0.74 5.35 4.72
N GLU A 35 -1.74 4.78 5.39
CA GLU A 35 -3.09 4.59 4.86
C GLU A 35 -3.74 5.92 4.45
N ASP A 36 -3.62 6.96 5.29
CA ASP A 36 -4.11 8.30 5.00
C ASP A 36 -3.49 8.89 3.72
N VAL A 37 -2.18 8.69 3.52
CA VAL A 37 -1.48 9.17 2.32
C VAL A 37 -1.93 8.40 1.08
N LEU A 38 -2.00 7.07 1.17
CA LEU A 38 -2.46 6.20 0.08
C LEU A 38 -3.90 6.54 -0.33
N LYS A 39 -4.79 6.78 0.63
CA LYS A 39 -6.19 7.21 0.39
C LYS A 39 -6.25 8.54 -0.35
N LYS A 40 -5.46 9.54 0.07
CA LYS A 40 -5.36 10.84 -0.62
C LYS A 40 -4.84 10.72 -2.05
N GLY A 41 -3.98 9.73 -2.30
CA GLY A 41 -3.48 9.38 -3.63
C GLY A 41 -4.44 8.52 -4.47
N ASN A 42 -5.66 8.26 -4.01
CA ASN A 42 -6.64 7.37 -4.65
C ASN A 42 -6.10 5.95 -4.91
N ILE A 43 -5.19 5.47 -4.05
CA ILE A 43 -4.66 4.11 -4.13
C ILE A 43 -5.66 3.15 -3.49
N LYS A 44 -6.09 2.12 -4.21
CA LYS A 44 -6.86 1.01 -3.63
C LYS A 44 -5.92 0.14 -2.79
N ILE A 45 -6.18 0.05 -1.49
CA ILE A 45 -5.37 -0.73 -0.56
C ILE A 45 -6.04 -2.09 -0.37
N VAL A 46 -5.29 -3.17 -0.57
CA VAL A 46 -5.71 -4.55 -0.30
C VAL A 46 -4.81 -5.09 0.81
N THR A 47 -5.40 -5.37 1.96
CA THR A 47 -4.72 -5.87 3.16
C THR A 47 -5.05 -7.35 3.41
N GLY A 48 -4.41 -7.94 4.42
CA GLY A 48 -4.69 -9.32 4.84
C GLY A 48 -3.90 -10.39 4.09
N LEU A 49 -2.88 -9.99 3.31
CA LEU A 49 -1.98 -10.94 2.67
C LEU A 49 -1.05 -11.59 3.71
N ASN A 50 -0.94 -12.92 3.62
CA ASN A 50 -0.08 -13.72 4.49
C ASN A 50 1.39 -13.53 4.10
N GLY A 51 2.29 -13.38 5.08
CA GLY A 51 3.74 -13.24 4.85
C GLY A 51 4.41 -14.43 4.16
N ASN A 52 3.78 -15.61 4.17
CA ASN A 52 4.25 -16.80 3.46
C ASN A 52 3.71 -16.92 2.02
N MET A 53 2.81 -16.03 1.61
CA MET A 53 2.25 -16.01 0.25
C MET A 53 3.27 -15.41 -0.72
N LYS A 54 3.45 -16.06 -1.87
CA LYS A 54 4.31 -15.51 -2.92
C LYS A 54 3.63 -14.33 -3.62
N VAL A 55 4.43 -13.43 -4.18
CA VAL A 55 3.94 -12.25 -4.90
C VAL A 55 3.03 -12.63 -6.08
N ASN A 56 3.34 -13.69 -6.81
CA ASN A 56 2.53 -14.18 -7.93
C ASN A 56 1.16 -14.73 -7.46
N GLU A 57 1.10 -15.38 -6.30
CA GLU A 57 -0.15 -15.87 -5.71
C GLU A 57 -1.05 -14.70 -5.30
N ALA A 58 -0.48 -13.69 -4.62
CA ALA A 58 -1.21 -12.47 -4.26
C ALA A 58 -1.78 -11.74 -5.49
N LEU A 59 -0.99 -11.66 -6.57
CA LEU A 59 -1.43 -11.08 -7.83
C LEU A 59 -2.58 -11.87 -8.46
N ASN A 60 -2.45 -13.20 -8.55
CA ASN A 60 -3.47 -14.07 -9.11
C ASN A 60 -4.79 -13.99 -8.33
N LEU A 61 -4.73 -14.00 -7.00
CA LEU A 61 -5.91 -13.83 -6.14
C LEU A 61 -6.64 -12.52 -6.42
N TYR A 62 -5.88 -11.42 -6.55
CA TYR A 62 -6.46 -10.11 -6.86
C TYR A 62 -7.12 -10.07 -8.24
N LEU A 63 -6.44 -10.59 -9.27
CA LEU A 63 -6.95 -10.60 -10.63
C LEU A 63 -8.19 -11.49 -10.78
N ASN A 64 -8.19 -12.67 -10.16
CA ASN A 64 -9.32 -13.58 -10.17
C ASN A 64 -10.55 -12.96 -9.49
N SER A 65 -10.37 -12.25 -8.37
CA SER A 65 -11.46 -11.54 -7.69
C SER A 65 -12.09 -10.41 -8.53
N LYS A 66 -11.41 -9.92 -9.56
CA LYS A 66 -11.94 -8.90 -10.49
C LYS A 66 -12.61 -9.47 -11.73
N LEU A 67 -12.35 -10.74 -12.04
CA LEU A 67 -12.89 -11.40 -13.23
C LEU A 67 -14.25 -12.08 -12.98
N SER A 68 -14.65 -12.23 -11.71
CA SER A 68 -15.96 -12.76 -11.30
C SER A 68 -17.04 -11.69 -11.22
#